data_AF-A0A0E4G978-F1
#
_entry.id   AF-A0A0E4G978-F1
#
_cell.length_a   1.000
_cell.length_b   1.000
_cell.length_c   1.000
_cell.angle_alpha   90.00
_cell.angle_beta   90.00
_cell.angle_gamma   90.00
#
_symmetry.space_group_name_H-M   'P 1'
#
loop_
_entity.id
_entity.type
_entity.pdbx_description
1 polymer ?
#
loop_
_entity_poly.entity_id
_entity_poly.type
_entity_poly.pdbx_seq_one_letter_code
_entity_poly.pdbx_strand_id
1 'polypeptide(L)'
;MVRINASEFFKKVYPYLNNQKNQGVFVTNCFIAAGSTVFTLPKLKTKQTSDNLEYQRMLYKGGRQITTDMKASFPDPFPLDSLSEFFADNIREDRLRDVMTAFAIPVSAESDRLLLSKSLASQFQLLIQSESNDVDDIVALKYQQLLLEPDTQPVKRLTPLYPGDSAWVLECKPQRSYMVHCYDKFQHMWVIRNNGSQTWRGRKLVFANCNEVRPRADINSIDIPDTPPGKDIKITTGFDARGSEGKFDCVWEMQDSDGENCFPNDMRKFNISINIKFKAD
;
A
#
# COMPACT_ATOMS: atom_id res chain seq x y z
N MET A 1 20.73 -16.96 -8.80
CA MET A 1 20.24 -15.91 -7.88
C MET A 1 20.65 -16.30 -6.47
N VAL A 2 21.14 -15.35 -5.66
CA VAL A 2 21.54 -15.67 -4.27
C VAL A 2 20.27 -15.91 -3.45
N ARG A 3 20.23 -17.01 -2.72
CA ARG A 3 19.13 -17.33 -1.80
C ARG A 3 19.39 -16.67 -0.45
N ILE A 4 18.32 -16.29 0.25
CA ILE A 4 18.35 -15.73 1.58
C ILE A 4 17.17 -16.27 2.40
N ASN A 5 17.44 -16.62 3.66
CA ASN A 5 16.39 -16.91 4.65
C ASN A 5 16.21 -15.77 5.66
N ALA A 6 15.20 -15.90 6.52
CA ALA A 6 14.89 -14.89 7.53
C ALA A 6 16.06 -14.58 8.46
N SER A 7 16.85 -15.58 8.89
CA SER A 7 17.99 -15.35 9.77
C SER A 7 19.07 -14.51 9.10
N GLU A 8 19.40 -14.85 7.85
CA GLU A 8 20.39 -14.11 7.06
C GLU A 8 19.94 -12.69 6.77
N PHE A 9 18.66 -12.51 6.41
CA PHE A 9 18.06 -11.19 6.25
C PHE A 9 18.21 -10.35 7.53
N PHE A 10 17.81 -10.89 8.68
CA PHE A 10 17.92 -10.18 9.95
C PHE A 10 19.37 -9.84 10.31
N LYS A 11 20.32 -10.75 10.07
CA LYS A 11 21.75 -10.53 10.33
C LYS A 11 22.35 -9.45 9.40
N LYS A 12 21.86 -9.33 8.17
CA LYS A 12 22.28 -8.27 7.23
C LYS A 12 21.70 -6.89 7.59
N VAL A 13 20.58 -6.80 8.32
CA VAL A 13 19.94 -5.51 8.65
C VAL A 13 20.27 -5.03 10.05
N TYR A 14 20.10 -5.89 11.07
CA TYR A 14 20.19 -5.52 12.49
C TYR A 14 21.45 -4.73 12.90
N PRO A 15 22.67 -5.05 12.42
CA PRO A 15 23.90 -4.35 12.84
C PRO A 15 23.92 -2.85 12.52
N TYR A 16 23.02 -2.40 11.65
CA TYR A 16 22.99 -1.04 11.12
C TYR A 16 21.80 -0.22 11.63
N LEU A 17 20.97 -0.80 12.50
CA LEU A 17 19.84 -0.10 13.09
C LEU A 17 20.22 0.63 14.39
N ASN A 18 19.58 1.77 14.65
CA ASN A 18 19.51 2.43 15.94
C ASN A 18 18.34 1.84 16.74
N ASN A 19 18.25 2.18 18.03
CA ASN A 19 17.05 1.98 18.87
C ASN A 19 16.56 0.53 19.09
N GLN A 20 17.28 -0.49 18.60
CA GLN A 20 17.00 -1.89 18.89
C GLN A 20 17.84 -2.39 20.06
N LYS A 21 17.20 -2.64 21.22
CA LYS A 21 17.90 -3.07 22.44
C LYS A 21 18.64 -4.40 22.29
N ASN A 22 18.03 -5.34 21.58
CA ASN A 22 18.58 -6.66 21.33
C ASN A 22 17.91 -7.29 20.10
N GLN A 23 18.47 -8.41 19.64
CA GLN A 23 18.01 -9.17 18.48
C GLN A 23 16.54 -9.61 18.57
N GLY A 24 16.08 -10.01 19.77
CA GLY A 24 14.69 -10.43 19.98
C GLY A 24 13.70 -9.27 19.87
N VAL A 25 14.07 -8.11 20.41
CA VAL A 25 13.28 -6.86 20.27
C VAL A 25 13.19 -6.45 18.81
N PHE A 26 14.30 -6.50 18.07
CA PHE A 26 14.33 -6.19 16.64
C PHE A 26 13.39 -7.08 15.83
N VAL A 27 13.51 -8.41 15.96
CA VAL A 27 12.63 -9.34 15.24
C VAL A 27 11.18 -9.11 15.62
N THR A 28 10.88 -8.87 16.90
CA THR A 28 9.52 -8.58 17.36
C THR A 28 8.98 -7.30 16.71
N ASN A 29 9.76 -6.22 16.69
CA ASN A 29 9.38 -4.95 16.07
C ASN A 29 9.18 -5.08 14.55
N CYS A 30 10.00 -5.88 13.85
CA CYS A 30 9.78 -6.16 12.43
C CYS A 30 8.42 -6.84 12.20
N PHE A 31 8.08 -7.85 13.01
CA PHE A 31 6.80 -8.55 12.91
C PHE A 31 5.62 -7.61 13.20
N ILE A 32 5.72 -6.78 14.25
CA ILE A 32 4.67 -5.81 14.61
C ILE A 32 4.51 -4.74 13.53
N ALA A 33 5.61 -4.18 13.00
CA ALA A 33 5.58 -3.19 11.92
C ALA A 33 4.98 -3.78 10.63
N ALA A 34 5.19 -5.07 10.40
CA ALA A 34 4.55 -5.83 9.33
C ALA A 34 3.12 -6.31 9.66
N GLY A 35 2.52 -5.85 10.77
CA GLY A 35 1.12 -6.12 11.13
C GLY A 35 0.83 -7.48 11.77
N SER A 36 1.86 -8.29 12.05
CA SER A 36 1.66 -9.58 12.73
C SER A 36 1.33 -9.38 14.21
N THR A 37 0.42 -10.22 14.71
CA THR A 37 0.04 -10.29 16.13
C THR A 37 0.71 -11.43 16.90
N VAL A 38 1.56 -12.23 16.24
CA VAL A 38 2.14 -13.45 16.84
C VAL A 38 3.12 -13.16 17.97
N PHE A 39 3.79 -12.01 17.90
CA PHE A 39 4.68 -11.54 18.94
C PHE A 39 4.17 -10.23 19.52
N THR A 40 4.33 -10.08 20.82
CA THR A 40 4.07 -8.82 21.52
C THR A 40 5.29 -8.44 22.35
N LEU A 41 5.59 -7.15 22.42
CA LEU A 41 6.61 -6.65 23.34
C LEU A 41 6.02 -6.47 24.74
N PRO A 42 6.71 -6.93 25.80
CA PRO A 42 6.36 -6.59 27.16
C PRO A 42 6.26 -5.07 27.35
N LYS A 43 5.19 -4.61 28.02
CA LYS A 43 4.95 -3.18 28.31
C LYS A 43 6.10 -2.54 29.10
N LEU A 44 6.65 -3.29 30.06
CA LEU A 44 7.77 -2.83 30.87
C LEU A 44 9.09 -3.03 30.11
N LYS A 45 9.77 -1.93 29.82
CA LYS A 45 11.08 -1.92 29.13
C LYS A 45 12.13 -2.80 29.79
N THR A 46 12.06 -3.00 31.11
CA THR A 46 12.95 -3.87 31.91
C THR A 46 12.70 -5.36 31.66
N LYS A 47 11.53 -5.74 31.14
CA LYS A 47 11.18 -7.13 30.81
C LYS A 47 11.47 -7.49 29.35
N GLN A 48 11.96 -6.56 28.53
CA GLN A 48 12.37 -6.82 27.14
C GLN A 48 13.80 -7.38 27.06
N THR A 49 14.07 -8.43 27.83
CA THR A 49 15.36 -9.11 27.91
C THR A 49 15.46 -10.22 26.89
N SER A 50 16.69 -10.70 26.63
CA SER A 50 16.94 -11.81 25.71
C SER A 50 16.21 -13.10 26.08
N ASP A 51 16.00 -13.34 27.37
CA ASP A 51 15.36 -14.58 27.87
C ASP A 51 13.85 -14.57 27.65
N ASN A 52 13.21 -13.40 27.78
CA ASN A 52 11.77 -13.25 27.52
C ASN A 52 11.42 -13.22 26.02
N LEU A 53 12.43 -13.16 25.14
CA LEU A 53 12.27 -13.08 23.68
C LEU A 53 13.08 -14.18 22.98
N GLU A 54 13.16 -15.36 23.63
CA GLU A 54 14.03 -16.44 23.17
C GLU A 54 13.67 -16.93 21.77
N TYR A 55 12.38 -17.10 21.45
CA TYR A 55 11.97 -17.57 20.13
C TYR A 55 12.42 -16.60 19.03
N GLN A 56 12.17 -15.30 19.22
CA GLN A 56 12.55 -14.24 18.30
C GLN A 56 14.08 -14.18 18.11
N ARG A 57 14.83 -14.42 19.20
CA ARG A 57 16.29 -14.57 19.14
C ARG A 57 16.70 -15.82 18.35
N MET A 58 15.98 -16.93 18.47
CA MET A 58 16.26 -18.13 17.68
C MET A 58 15.96 -17.95 16.19
N LEU A 59 14.92 -17.18 15.84
CA LEU A 59 14.69 -16.75 14.45
C LEU A 59 15.87 -15.93 13.92
N TYR A 60 16.34 -14.94 14.70
CA TYR A 60 17.52 -14.15 14.35
C TYR A 60 18.76 -15.04 14.14
N LYS A 61 19.03 -15.96 15.07
CA LYS A 61 20.22 -16.82 15.03
C LYS A 61 20.15 -17.87 13.90
N GLY A 62 18.96 -18.25 13.47
CA GLY A 62 18.71 -19.34 12.52
C GLY A 62 18.49 -20.69 13.18
N GLY A 63 18.32 -20.73 14.51
CA GLY A 63 17.97 -21.95 15.24
C GLY A 63 16.49 -22.32 15.11
N ARG A 64 15.64 -21.39 14.65
CA ARG A 64 14.25 -21.62 14.27
C ARG A 64 13.93 -20.93 12.95
N GLN A 65 12.98 -21.48 12.23
CA GLN A 65 12.41 -20.89 11.01
C GLN A 65 11.05 -20.25 11.32
N ILE A 66 10.59 -19.37 10.42
CA ILE A 66 9.23 -18.82 10.49
C ILE A 66 8.26 -19.93 10.09
N THR A 67 7.36 -20.31 10.99
CA THR A 67 6.41 -21.40 10.73
C THR A 67 5.25 -20.92 9.84
N THR A 68 4.52 -21.87 9.26
CA THR A 68 3.30 -21.59 8.49
C THR A 68 2.27 -20.80 9.31
N ASP A 69 2.08 -21.16 10.59
CA ASP A 69 1.17 -20.43 11.48
C ASP A 69 1.62 -18.98 11.72
N MET A 70 2.95 -18.75 11.80
CA MET A 70 3.49 -17.40 11.88
C MET A 70 3.24 -16.62 10.59
N LYS A 71 3.44 -17.23 9.42
CA LYS A 71 3.15 -16.61 8.12
C LYS A 71 1.65 -16.25 7.99
N ALA A 72 0.76 -17.08 8.50
CA ALA A 72 -0.69 -16.84 8.51
C ALA A 72 -1.13 -15.69 9.45
N SER A 73 -0.27 -15.26 10.37
CA SER A 73 -0.59 -14.15 11.30
C SER A 73 -0.49 -12.76 10.67
N PHE A 74 0.10 -12.65 9.47
CA PHE A 74 0.26 -11.37 8.77
C PHE A 74 -1.01 -11.04 7.97
N PRO A 75 -1.42 -9.76 7.93
CA PRO A 75 -2.62 -9.37 7.19
C PRO A 75 -2.39 -9.39 5.67
N ASP A 76 -3.48 -9.57 4.93
CA ASP A 76 -3.55 -9.42 3.48
C ASP A 76 -4.54 -8.29 3.15
N PRO A 77 -4.11 -7.17 2.52
CA PRO A 77 -2.79 -6.92 1.95
C PRO A 77 -1.68 -6.73 3.00
N PHE A 78 -0.47 -7.18 2.65
CA PHE A 78 0.73 -7.02 3.48
C PHE A 78 1.06 -5.52 3.69
N PRO A 79 1.32 -5.04 4.92
CA PRO A 79 1.46 -3.62 5.22
C PRO A 79 2.89 -3.14 4.93
N LEU A 80 3.22 -3.08 3.63
CA LEU A 80 4.55 -2.73 3.13
C LEU A 80 5.00 -1.34 3.61
N ASP A 81 4.10 -0.37 3.59
CA ASP A 81 4.37 1.03 3.97
C ASP A 81 4.85 1.13 5.43
N SER A 82 4.13 0.51 6.36
CA SER A 82 4.46 0.54 7.80
C SER A 82 5.79 -0.14 8.12
N LEU A 83 6.11 -1.24 7.43
CA LEU A 83 7.40 -1.90 7.59
C LEU A 83 8.54 -1.08 6.96
N SER A 84 8.28 -0.42 5.83
CA SER A 84 9.24 0.49 5.20
C SER A 84 9.55 1.69 6.09
N GLU A 85 8.52 2.31 6.69
CA GLU A 85 8.70 3.40 7.67
C GLU A 85 9.54 2.94 8.86
N PHE A 86 9.26 1.75 9.40
CA PHE A 86 10.07 1.18 10.47
C PHE A 86 11.56 1.08 10.10
N PHE A 87 11.90 0.59 8.91
CA PHE A 87 13.30 0.55 8.48
C PHE A 87 13.88 1.96 8.28
N ALA A 88 13.13 2.89 7.67
CA ALA A 88 13.60 4.24 7.42
C ALA A 88 13.92 5.00 8.72
N ASP A 89 13.10 4.82 9.75
CA ASP A 89 13.27 5.46 11.05
C ASP A 89 14.41 4.84 11.87
N ASN A 90 14.68 3.55 11.67
CA ASN A 90 15.64 2.82 12.48
C ASN A 90 17.02 2.66 11.82
N ILE A 91 17.17 2.78 10.49
CA ILE A 91 18.49 2.71 9.85
C ILE A 91 19.32 3.94 10.24
N ARG A 92 20.53 3.68 10.73
CA ARG A 92 21.49 4.74 11.02
C ARG A 92 21.97 5.40 9.73
N GLU A 93 21.90 6.72 9.69
CA GLU A 93 22.32 7.52 8.53
C GLU A 93 23.78 7.28 8.15
N ASP A 94 24.67 7.18 9.15
CA ASP A 94 26.10 6.91 8.97
C ASP A 94 26.42 5.47 8.54
N ARG A 95 25.43 4.56 8.57
CA ARG A 95 25.58 3.14 8.21
C ARG A 95 24.75 2.75 6.99
N LEU A 96 24.07 3.70 6.35
CA LEU A 96 23.19 3.44 5.21
C LEU A 96 23.93 2.69 4.09
N ARG A 97 25.14 3.14 3.75
CA ARG A 97 25.97 2.53 2.71
C ARG A 97 26.42 1.10 3.07
N ASP A 98 26.63 0.82 4.36
CA ASP A 98 27.00 -0.51 4.81
C ASP A 98 25.85 -1.51 4.62
N VAL A 99 24.60 -1.09 4.88
CA VAL A 99 23.40 -1.89 4.59
C VAL A 99 23.29 -2.16 3.10
N MET A 100 23.43 -1.12 2.27
CA MET A 100 23.38 -1.26 0.81
C MET A 100 24.40 -2.29 0.31
N THR A 101 25.63 -2.21 0.83
CA THR A 101 26.72 -3.14 0.49
C THR A 101 26.41 -4.57 0.95
N ALA A 102 25.81 -4.77 2.13
CA ALA A 102 25.43 -6.09 2.64
C ALA A 102 24.40 -6.80 1.75
N PHE A 103 23.60 -6.04 1.00
CA PHE A 103 22.64 -6.52 0.01
C PHE A 103 23.14 -6.41 -1.44
N ALA A 104 24.46 -6.27 -1.63
CA ALA A 104 25.11 -6.22 -2.95
C ALA A 104 24.63 -5.07 -3.85
N ILE A 105 24.13 -3.96 -3.27
CA ILE A 105 23.87 -2.74 -4.02
C ILE A 105 25.23 -2.06 -4.29
N PRO A 106 25.54 -1.71 -5.56
CA PRO A 106 26.82 -1.10 -5.91
C PRO A 106 27.09 0.21 -5.17
N VAL A 107 28.35 0.44 -4.79
CA VAL A 107 28.79 1.70 -4.17
C VAL A 107 28.58 2.93 -5.07
N SER A 108 28.52 2.71 -6.38
CA SER A 108 28.22 3.73 -7.39
C SER A 108 26.73 4.09 -7.48
N ALA A 109 25.84 3.29 -6.90
CA ALA A 109 24.42 3.60 -6.89
C ALA A 109 24.14 4.81 -5.98
N GLU A 110 23.15 5.61 -6.35
CA GLU A 110 22.64 6.68 -5.51
C GLU A 110 22.22 6.11 -4.14
N SER A 111 22.43 6.88 -3.08
CA SER A 111 22.09 6.47 -1.71
C SER A 111 20.80 7.12 -1.27
N ASP A 112 19.71 6.38 -1.39
CA ASP A 112 18.39 6.76 -0.92
C ASP A 112 17.90 5.80 0.18
N ARG A 113 17.65 6.35 1.37
CA ARG A 113 17.19 5.61 2.56
C ARG A 113 15.76 5.08 2.40
N LEU A 114 14.86 5.85 1.78
CA LEU A 114 13.46 5.45 1.62
C LEU A 114 13.35 4.30 0.63
N LEU A 115 14.06 4.38 -0.50
CA LEU A 115 14.09 3.30 -1.48
C LEU A 115 14.69 2.02 -0.91
N LEU A 116 15.75 2.14 -0.09
CA LEU A 116 16.36 0.99 0.57
C LEU A 116 15.38 0.36 1.55
N SER A 117 14.71 1.17 2.36
CA SER A 117 13.74 0.72 3.35
C SER A 117 12.56 -0.02 2.71
N LYS A 118 12.07 0.48 1.57
CA LYS A 118 11.01 -0.17 0.79
C LYS A 118 11.48 -1.49 0.17
N SER A 119 12.73 -1.56 -0.28
CA SER A 119 13.36 -2.77 -0.80
C SER A 119 13.52 -3.84 0.28
N LEU A 120 13.95 -3.46 1.48
CA LEU A 120 14.04 -4.36 2.65
C LEU A 120 12.66 -4.87 3.08
N ALA A 121 11.65 -4.00 3.09
CA ALA A 121 10.27 -4.39 3.39
C ALA A 121 9.73 -5.40 2.36
N SER A 122 10.04 -5.19 1.07
CA SER A 122 9.65 -6.10 -0.02
C SER A 122 10.32 -7.48 0.11
N GLN A 123 11.60 -7.53 0.51
CA GLN A 123 12.30 -8.78 0.80
C GLN A 123 11.64 -9.53 1.96
N PHE A 124 11.27 -8.82 3.03
CA PHE A 124 10.61 -9.44 4.17
C PHE A 124 9.21 -9.94 3.80
N GLN A 125 8.44 -9.19 3.01
CA GLN A 125 7.17 -9.65 2.46
C GLN A 125 7.34 -10.97 1.69
N LEU A 126 8.35 -11.06 0.81
CA LEU A 126 8.64 -12.28 0.06
C LEU A 126 8.95 -13.48 0.97
N LEU A 127 9.71 -13.25 2.04
CA LEU A 127 10.00 -14.28 3.06
C LEU A 127 8.72 -14.78 3.76
N ILE A 128 7.74 -13.91 3.98
CA ILE A 128 6.47 -14.26 4.63
C ILE A 128 5.51 -14.95 3.67
N GLN A 129 5.37 -14.46 2.44
CA GLN A 129 4.38 -14.94 1.47
C GLN A 129 4.84 -16.16 0.68
N SER A 130 6.15 -16.47 0.65
CA SER A 130 6.64 -17.68 0.01
C SER A 130 6.33 -18.93 0.83
N GLU A 131 6.05 -20.06 0.16
CA GLU A 131 5.98 -21.37 0.81
C GLU A 131 7.35 -21.84 1.30
N SER A 132 8.43 -21.41 0.63
CA SER A 132 9.82 -21.71 0.99
C SER A 132 10.30 -20.84 2.16
N ASN A 133 11.25 -21.36 2.94
CA ASN A 133 11.98 -20.59 3.95
C ASN A 133 13.26 -19.93 3.40
N ASP A 134 13.70 -20.38 2.23
CA ASP A 134 14.79 -19.78 1.45
C ASP A 134 14.17 -19.17 0.19
N VAL A 135 14.26 -17.86 0.06
CA VAL A 135 13.75 -17.09 -1.08
C VAL A 135 14.91 -16.41 -1.79
N ASP A 136 14.66 -15.80 -2.93
CA ASP A 136 15.68 -15.04 -3.61
C ASP A 136 15.98 -13.72 -2.87
N ASP A 137 17.25 -13.32 -2.81
CA ASP A 137 17.68 -12.00 -2.35
C ASP A 137 17.39 -10.97 -3.45
N ILE A 138 16.23 -10.32 -3.34
CA ILE A 138 15.69 -9.36 -4.31
C ILE A 138 16.01 -7.91 -3.95
N VAL A 139 16.69 -7.63 -2.83
CA VAL A 139 16.87 -6.26 -2.33
C VAL A 139 17.57 -5.37 -3.35
N ALA A 140 18.69 -5.82 -3.93
CA ALA A 140 19.40 -5.04 -4.95
C ALA A 140 18.58 -4.82 -6.22
N LEU A 141 17.89 -5.86 -6.69
CA LEU A 141 17.04 -5.78 -7.88
C LEU A 141 15.88 -4.80 -7.65
N LYS A 142 15.21 -4.91 -6.51
CA LYS A 142 14.08 -4.04 -6.16
C LYS A 142 14.53 -2.59 -5.98
N TYR A 143 15.70 -2.38 -5.39
CA TYR A 143 16.29 -1.05 -5.24
C TYR A 143 16.56 -0.39 -6.60
N GLN A 144 17.19 -1.12 -7.52
CA GLN A 144 17.43 -0.63 -8.88
C GLN A 144 16.13 -0.36 -9.63
N GLN A 145 15.13 -1.23 -9.49
CA GLN A 145 13.80 -0.99 -10.07
C GLN A 145 13.21 0.33 -9.55
N LEU A 146 13.25 0.57 -8.23
CA LEU A 146 12.71 1.79 -7.63
C LEU A 146 13.48 3.06 -7.99
N LEU A 147 14.76 2.96 -8.34
CA LEU A 147 15.52 4.09 -8.88
C LEU A 147 15.11 4.46 -10.31
N LEU A 148 14.84 3.45 -11.14
CA LEU A 148 14.46 3.63 -12.55
C LEU A 148 12.99 4.00 -12.71
N GLU A 149 12.15 3.42 -11.86
CA GLU A 149 10.71 3.59 -11.78
C GLU A 149 10.40 4.07 -10.35
N PRO A 150 10.70 5.34 -10.01
CA PRO A 150 10.30 5.87 -8.71
C PRO A 150 8.80 5.64 -8.57
N ASP A 151 8.42 4.95 -7.49
CA ASP A 151 7.03 4.62 -7.22
C ASP A 151 6.19 5.91 -7.35
N THR A 152 5.50 6.04 -8.48
CA THR A 152 4.41 7.00 -8.67
C THR A 152 3.17 6.54 -7.92
N GLN A 153 3.33 5.73 -6.87
CA GLN A 153 2.31 5.58 -5.85
C GLN A 153 2.26 6.92 -5.11
N PRO A 154 1.17 7.69 -5.27
CA PRO A 154 1.04 8.95 -4.57
C PRO A 154 1.20 8.65 -3.09
N VAL A 155 2.12 9.39 -2.44
CA VAL A 155 2.28 9.43 -0.98
C VAL A 155 0.88 9.30 -0.38
N LYS A 156 0.60 8.24 0.39
CA LYS A 156 -0.65 8.14 1.16
C LYS A 156 -0.70 9.34 2.08
N ARG A 157 -1.26 10.45 1.59
CA ARG A 157 -1.50 11.62 2.41
C ARG A 157 -2.50 11.15 3.46
N LEU A 158 -2.22 11.35 4.75
CA LEU A 158 -3.17 10.97 5.80
C LEU A 158 -4.38 11.91 5.84
N THR A 159 -4.29 13.02 5.09
CA THR A 159 -5.27 14.10 5.03
C THR A 159 -5.69 14.39 3.59
N PRO A 160 -6.92 14.90 3.39
CA PRO A 160 -7.31 15.46 2.11
C PRO A 160 -6.40 16.63 1.74
N LEU A 161 -6.40 17.01 0.46
CA LEU A 161 -5.57 18.10 -0.07
C LEU A 161 -5.84 19.42 0.65
N TYR A 162 -7.12 19.70 0.93
CA TYR A 162 -7.56 20.88 1.66
C TYR A 162 -8.02 20.51 3.08
N PRO A 163 -7.45 21.14 4.13
CA PRO A 163 -7.84 20.85 5.52
C PRO A 163 -9.34 21.06 5.76
N GLY A 164 -10.04 20.07 6.30
CA GLY A 164 -11.48 20.16 6.55
C GLY A 164 -12.36 19.72 5.38
N ASP A 165 -11.81 19.37 4.22
CA ASP A 165 -12.55 18.63 3.21
C ASP A 165 -12.90 17.24 3.75
N SER A 166 -14.13 16.78 3.51
CA SER A 166 -14.52 15.39 3.78
C SER A 166 -15.71 15.03 2.91
N ALA A 167 -15.59 13.95 2.15
CA ALA A 167 -16.65 13.44 1.30
C ALA A 167 -17.15 12.10 1.83
N TRP A 168 -18.48 11.98 1.95
CA TRP A 168 -19.14 10.75 2.31
C TRP A 168 -20.09 10.31 1.20
N VAL A 169 -19.82 9.16 0.60
CA VAL A 169 -20.70 8.62 -0.45
C VAL A 169 -21.83 7.87 0.25
N LEU A 170 -23.00 8.49 0.31
CA LEU A 170 -24.20 7.99 0.99
C LEU A 170 -24.78 6.77 0.28
N GLU A 171 -24.88 6.85 -1.04
CA GLU A 171 -25.46 5.80 -1.86
C GLU A 171 -24.70 5.65 -3.17
N CYS A 172 -24.60 4.41 -3.64
CA CYS A 172 -24.22 4.08 -5.01
C CYS A 172 -25.33 3.21 -5.57
N LYS A 173 -25.97 3.66 -6.66
CA LYS A 173 -27.06 2.91 -7.28
C LYS A 173 -26.75 2.58 -8.75
N PRO A 174 -26.70 1.28 -9.11
CA PRO A 174 -26.54 0.12 -8.21
C PRO A 174 -25.20 0.16 -7.46
N GLN A 175 -24.97 -0.81 -6.55
CA GLN A 175 -23.74 -0.94 -5.75
C GLN A 175 -22.48 -0.71 -6.59
N ARG A 176 -21.37 -0.31 -5.95
CA ARG A 176 -20.09 0.00 -6.63
C ARG A 176 -19.48 -1.16 -7.41
N SER A 177 -20.09 -2.34 -7.41
CA SER A 177 -19.66 -3.50 -8.17
C SER A 177 -20.74 -3.90 -9.17
N TYR A 178 -20.34 -4.02 -10.43
CA TYR A 178 -21.19 -4.38 -11.55
C TYR A 178 -20.79 -5.75 -12.08
N MET A 179 -21.78 -6.59 -12.36
CA MET A 179 -21.61 -7.79 -13.17
C MET A 179 -22.43 -7.60 -14.44
N VAL A 180 -21.76 -7.45 -15.56
CA VAL A 180 -22.36 -7.10 -16.85
C VAL A 180 -21.79 -7.98 -17.96
N HIS A 181 -22.46 -8.03 -19.10
CA HIS A 181 -21.95 -8.73 -20.26
C HIS A 181 -21.22 -7.77 -21.20
N CYS A 182 -20.46 -8.35 -22.13
CA CYS A 182 -19.84 -7.59 -23.21
C CYS A 182 -20.88 -6.72 -23.95
N TYR A 183 -20.51 -5.46 -24.19
CA TYR A 183 -21.34 -4.43 -24.84
C TYR A 183 -22.61 -4.00 -24.08
N ASP A 184 -22.83 -4.49 -22.85
CA ASP A 184 -23.92 -3.96 -22.02
C ASP A 184 -23.65 -2.48 -21.70
N LYS A 185 -24.74 -1.71 -21.65
CA LYS A 185 -24.74 -0.32 -21.19
C LYS A 185 -25.51 -0.21 -19.88
N PHE A 186 -24.96 0.53 -18.93
CA PHE A 186 -25.60 0.75 -17.63
C PHE A 186 -25.32 2.15 -17.11
N GLN A 187 -26.11 2.60 -16.13
CA GLN A 187 -25.91 3.87 -15.45
C GLN A 187 -25.39 3.65 -14.03
N HIS A 188 -24.48 4.53 -13.61
CA HIS A 188 -24.01 4.62 -12.24
C HIS A 188 -24.37 6.00 -11.68
N MET A 189 -24.91 6.02 -10.46
CA MET A 189 -25.16 7.25 -9.71
C MET A 189 -24.44 7.22 -8.36
N TRP A 190 -23.65 8.26 -8.10
CA TRP A 190 -23.14 8.58 -6.78
C TRP A 190 -24.07 9.59 -6.09
N VAL A 191 -24.43 9.32 -4.84
CA VAL A 191 -24.97 10.34 -3.92
C VAL A 191 -23.87 10.68 -2.92
N ILE A 192 -23.35 11.91 -2.98
CA ILE A 192 -22.17 12.34 -2.22
C ILE A 192 -22.58 13.47 -1.28
N ARG A 193 -22.27 13.33 0.01
CA ARG A 193 -22.40 14.38 1.02
C ARG A 193 -21.06 15.06 1.22
N ASN A 194 -21.06 16.39 1.25
CA ASN A 194 -19.98 17.14 1.86
C ASN A 194 -20.10 17.00 3.38
N ASN A 195 -19.29 16.13 3.97
CA ASN A 195 -19.22 15.91 5.41
C ASN A 195 -18.07 16.70 6.06
N GLY A 196 -17.47 17.62 5.30
CA GLY A 196 -16.39 18.48 5.75
C GLY A 196 -16.89 19.75 6.42
N SER A 197 -15.95 20.63 6.75
CA SER A 197 -16.21 21.98 7.25
C SER A 197 -16.04 23.07 6.18
N GLN A 198 -15.50 22.74 5.00
CA GLN A 198 -15.33 23.65 3.87
C GLN A 198 -16.39 23.45 2.79
N THR A 199 -16.77 24.53 2.11
CA THR A 199 -17.59 24.46 0.89
C THR A 199 -16.73 24.00 -0.28
N TRP A 200 -17.14 22.94 -0.98
CA TRP A 200 -16.49 22.56 -2.23
C TRP A 200 -16.80 23.59 -3.31
N ARG A 201 -15.76 24.10 -3.97
CA ARG A 201 -15.86 25.05 -5.08
C ARG A 201 -14.89 24.66 -6.18
N GLY A 202 -15.32 24.82 -7.44
CA GLY A 202 -14.48 24.53 -8.61
C GLY A 202 -13.96 23.09 -8.63
N ARG A 203 -14.75 22.13 -8.12
CA ARG A 203 -14.39 20.71 -8.11
C ARG A 203 -15.04 19.98 -9.28
N LYS A 204 -14.42 18.90 -9.73
CA LYS A 204 -14.94 18.00 -10.76
C LYS A 204 -14.69 16.55 -10.37
N LEU A 205 -15.56 15.64 -10.78
CA LEU A 205 -15.38 14.20 -10.65
C LEU A 205 -14.83 13.64 -11.97
N VAL A 206 -13.64 13.06 -11.93
CA VAL A 206 -12.87 12.66 -13.12
C VAL A 206 -12.58 11.17 -13.13
N PHE A 207 -12.78 10.53 -14.28
CA PHE A 207 -12.41 9.15 -14.53
C PHE A 207 -10.92 9.05 -14.89
N ALA A 208 -10.08 8.95 -13.86
CA ALA A 208 -8.63 9.15 -13.95
C ALA A 208 -7.92 8.11 -14.83
N ASN A 209 -8.26 6.83 -14.68
CA ASN A 209 -7.62 5.74 -15.44
C ASN A 209 -8.42 5.34 -16.70
N CYS A 210 -9.25 6.23 -17.26
CA CYS A 210 -10.11 5.93 -18.42
C CYS A 210 -9.34 5.44 -19.65
N ASN A 211 -8.06 5.81 -19.79
CA ASN A 211 -7.20 5.35 -20.88
C ASN A 211 -6.56 3.97 -20.64
N GLU A 212 -6.55 3.49 -19.40
CA GLU A 212 -5.88 2.25 -18.98
C GLU A 212 -6.85 1.06 -18.89
N VAL A 213 -8.11 1.31 -18.54
CA VAL A 213 -9.15 0.28 -18.47
C VAL A 213 -9.95 0.19 -19.76
N ARG A 214 -10.69 -0.92 -19.95
CA ARG A 214 -11.53 -1.15 -21.14
C ARG A 214 -12.92 -0.51 -21.08
N PRO A 215 -13.66 -0.54 -19.95
CA PRO A 215 -14.95 0.15 -19.86
C PRO A 215 -14.82 1.62 -20.21
N ARG A 216 -15.86 2.19 -20.81
CA ARG A 216 -15.90 3.61 -21.18
C ARG A 216 -17.10 4.27 -20.51
N ALA A 217 -16.87 5.40 -19.85
CA ALA A 217 -17.95 6.25 -19.37
C ALA A 217 -18.43 7.16 -20.52
N ASP A 218 -19.69 7.59 -20.46
CA ASP A 218 -20.23 8.58 -21.39
C ASP A 218 -19.54 9.95 -21.21
N ILE A 219 -19.22 10.29 -19.95
CA ILE A 219 -18.56 11.53 -19.56
C ILE A 219 -17.41 11.19 -18.61
N ASN A 220 -16.19 11.57 -18.97
CA ASN A 220 -14.99 11.29 -18.15
C ASN A 220 -14.67 12.40 -17.12
N SER A 221 -15.36 13.55 -17.18
CA SER A 221 -15.18 14.68 -16.26
C SER A 221 -16.52 15.37 -16.03
N ILE A 222 -17.00 15.36 -14.79
CA ILE A 222 -18.31 15.90 -14.42
C ILE A 222 -18.12 17.00 -13.38
N ASP A 223 -18.57 18.22 -13.68
CA ASP A 223 -18.46 19.33 -12.74
C ASP A 223 -19.29 19.09 -11.49
N ILE A 224 -18.72 19.41 -10.33
CA ILE A 224 -19.39 19.34 -9.04
C ILE A 224 -19.89 20.75 -8.71
N PRO A 225 -21.20 20.92 -8.45
CA PRO A 225 -21.72 22.22 -8.07
C PRO A 225 -21.14 22.65 -6.72
N ASP A 226 -21.11 23.95 -6.48
CA ASP A 226 -20.69 24.49 -5.19
C ASP A 226 -21.51 23.87 -4.05
N THR A 227 -20.83 23.09 -3.18
CA THR A 227 -21.50 22.23 -2.21
C THR A 227 -21.08 22.61 -0.79
N PRO A 228 -21.94 23.33 -0.03
CA PRO A 228 -21.66 23.67 1.37
C PRO A 228 -21.56 22.44 2.29
N PRO A 229 -20.94 22.58 3.48
CA PRO A 229 -20.97 21.57 4.53
C PRO A 229 -22.38 21.02 4.82
N GLY A 230 -22.48 19.70 4.92
CA GLY A 230 -23.71 18.97 5.20
C GLY A 230 -24.67 18.83 4.01
N LYS A 231 -24.33 19.33 2.82
CA LYS A 231 -25.18 19.21 1.62
C LYS A 231 -24.82 17.99 0.77
N ASP A 232 -25.83 17.49 0.07
CA ASP A 232 -25.75 16.30 -0.78
C ASP A 232 -25.85 16.68 -2.26
N ILE A 233 -25.07 15.99 -3.08
CA ILE A 233 -25.10 16.07 -4.54
C ILE A 233 -25.35 14.70 -5.15
N LYS A 234 -25.93 14.69 -6.35
CA LYS A 234 -26.13 13.49 -7.15
C LYS A 234 -25.37 13.64 -8.46
N ILE A 235 -24.49 12.68 -8.73
CA ILE A 235 -23.68 12.62 -9.95
C ILE A 235 -24.04 11.32 -10.66
N THR A 236 -24.32 11.40 -11.96
CA THR A 236 -24.71 10.24 -12.78
C THR A 236 -23.87 10.19 -14.05
N THR A 237 -23.42 8.99 -14.42
CA THR A 237 -22.81 8.73 -15.73
C THR A 237 -23.25 7.37 -16.26
N GLY A 238 -23.36 7.25 -17.58
CA GLY A 238 -23.46 5.94 -18.24
C GLY A 238 -22.09 5.30 -18.44
N PHE A 239 -22.10 3.99 -18.61
CA PHE A 239 -20.96 3.15 -18.94
C PHE A 239 -21.30 2.18 -20.07
N ASP A 240 -20.31 1.91 -20.92
CA ASP A 240 -20.29 0.85 -21.93
C ASP A 240 -19.19 -0.16 -21.56
N ALA A 241 -19.59 -1.42 -21.35
CA ALA A 241 -18.69 -2.50 -20.94
C ALA A 241 -17.69 -2.89 -22.04
N ARG A 242 -17.98 -2.65 -23.32
CA ARG A 242 -17.16 -3.07 -24.47
C ARG A 242 -16.93 -4.60 -24.51
N GLY A 243 -16.23 -5.06 -25.55
CA GLY A 243 -16.09 -6.49 -25.89
C GLY A 243 -14.91 -7.22 -25.23
N SER A 244 -14.59 -6.92 -23.97
CA SER A 244 -13.47 -7.55 -23.27
C SER A 244 -13.90 -8.08 -21.91
N GLU A 245 -13.84 -9.39 -21.74
CA GLU A 245 -14.04 -10.05 -20.45
C GLU A 245 -12.90 -9.70 -19.48
N GLY A 246 -13.25 -9.56 -18.21
CA GLY A 246 -12.30 -9.27 -17.14
C GLY A 246 -12.88 -8.45 -16.02
N LYS A 247 -12.08 -8.26 -14.97
CA LYS A 247 -12.38 -7.37 -13.85
C LYS A 247 -11.61 -6.07 -14.01
N PHE A 248 -12.35 -4.96 -13.99
CA PHE A 248 -11.81 -3.62 -14.20
C PHE A 248 -12.18 -2.73 -13.01
N ASP A 249 -11.17 -2.10 -12.41
CA ASP A 249 -11.37 -1.07 -11.39
C ASP A 249 -11.28 0.30 -12.05
N CYS A 250 -12.44 0.97 -12.16
CA CYS A 250 -12.55 2.32 -12.69
C CYS A 250 -12.28 3.32 -11.58
N VAL A 251 -11.17 4.05 -11.70
CA VAL A 251 -10.69 5.01 -10.70
C VAL A 251 -11.34 6.36 -10.94
N TRP A 252 -12.08 6.85 -9.95
CA TRP A 252 -12.73 8.16 -10.00
C TRP A 252 -12.18 9.05 -8.89
N GLU A 253 -11.81 10.26 -9.28
CA GLU A 253 -11.19 11.24 -8.39
C GLU A 253 -12.00 12.52 -8.37
N MET A 254 -12.16 13.11 -7.19
CA MET A 254 -12.60 14.50 -7.12
C MET A 254 -11.35 15.37 -7.26
N GLN A 255 -11.25 16.13 -8.36
CA GLN A 255 -10.14 17.03 -8.63
C GLN A 255 -10.56 18.49 -8.46
N ASP A 256 -9.61 19.36 -8.14
CA ASP A 256 -9.80 20.81 -8.13
C ASP A 256 -9.59 21.43 -9.53
N SER A 257 -9.56 22.76 -9.58
CA SER A 257 -9.34 23.53 -10.80
C SER A 257 -7.96 23.31 -11.42
N ASP A 258 -6.97 22.95 -10.61
CA ASP A 258 -5.59 22.72 -11.03
C ASP A 258 -5.38 21.25 -11.48
N GLY A 259 -6.39 20.41 -11.30
CA GLY A 259 -6.37 18.98 -11.64
C GLY A 259 -5.85 18.10 -10.51
N GLU A 260 -5.64 18.65 -9.31
CA GLU A 260 -5.11 17.89 -8.19
C GLU A 260 -6.22 17.12 -7.48
N ASN A 261 -5.92 15.87 -7.10
CA ASN A 261 -6.87 15.04 -6.36
C ASN A 261 -7.10 15.65 -4.97
N CYS A 262 -8.36 15.94 -4.66
CA CYS A 262 -8.79 16.57 -3.42
C CYS A 262 -8.81 15.60 -2.23
N PHE A 263 -8.93 14.30 -2.49
CA PHE A 263 -8.94 13.23 -1.48
C PHE A 263 -7.82 12.21 -1.73
N PRO A 264 -6.54 12.65 -1.75
CA PRO A 264 -5.39 11.77 -1.98
C PRO A 264 -5.19 10.75 -0.85
N ASN A 265 -5.88 10.95 0.27
CA ASN A 265 -5.92 10.06 1.43
C ASN A 265 -6.84 8.85 1.27
N ASP A 266 -7.71 8.85 0.26
CA ASP A 266 -8.59 7.71 -0.03
C ASP A 266 -8.85 7.63 -1.54
N MET A 267 -7.88 7.08 -2.26
CA MET A 267 -7.88 6.92 -3.72
C MET A 267 -8.98 6.00 -4.26
N ARG A 268 -9.71 5.29 -3.39
CA ARG A 268 -10.80 4.40 -3.78
C ARG A 268 -12.18 4.96 -3.46
N LYS A 269 -12.25 6.20 -2.96
CA LYS A 269 -13.46 6.81 -2.42
C LYS A 269 -14.64 6.80 -3.39
N PHE A 270 -14.40 7.01 -4.68
CA PHE A 270 -15.44 7.09 -5.71
C PHE A 270 -15.39 5.95 -6.74
N ASN A 271 -14.48 4.98 -6.57
CA ASN A 271 -14.22 3.96 -7.57
C ASN A 271 -15.41 3.02 -7.78
N ILE A 272 -15.48 2.48 -8.99
CA ILE A 272 -16.45 1.47 -9.41
C ILE A 272 -15.67 0.25 -9.93
N SER A 273 -16.06 -0.94 -9.51
CA SER A 273 -15.56 -2.20 -10.05
C SER A 273 -16.56 -2.77 -11.06
N ILE A 274 -16.08 -3.15 -12.25
CA ILE A 274 -16.90 -3.72 -13.32
C ILE A 274 -16.31 -5.09 -13.69
N ASN A 275 -17.10 -6.14 -13.52
CA ASN A 275 -16.79 -7.48 -13.98
C ASN A 275 -17.60 -7.77 -15.25
N ILE A 276 -16.90 -7.93 -16.36
CA ILE A 276 -17.48 -8.15 -17.69
C ILE A 276 -17.32 -9.63 -18.03
N LYS A 277 -18.40 -10.28 -18.47
CA LYS A 277 -18.38 -11.64 -18.97
C LYS A 277 -18.89 -11.73 -20.41
N PHE A 278 -18.54 -12.78 -21.13
CA PHE A 278 -19.28 -13.12 -22.35
C PHE A 278 -20.66 -13.65 -21.99
N LYS A 279 -21.65 -13.42 -22.88
CA LYS A 279 -22.92 -14.16 -22.79
C LYS A 279 -22.59 -15.60 -23.18
N ALA A 280 -22.95 -16.54 -22.31
CA ALA A 280 -23.02 -17.93 -22.72
C ALA A 280 -24.22 -18.08 -23.66
N ASP A 281 -24.01 -18.70 -24.82
CA ASP A 281 -25.07 -19.09 -25.75
C ASP A 281 -26.03 -20.11 -25.12
#